data_AF-A0A0Q5ZA87-F1
#
_entry.id   AF-A0A0Q5ZA87-F1
#
_cell.length_a   1.000
_cell.length_b   1.000
_cell.length_c   1.000
_cell.angle_alpha   90.00
_cell.angle_beta   90.00
_cell.angle_gamma   90.00
#
_symmetry.space_group_name_H-M   'P 1'
#
loop_
_entity.id
_entity.type
_entity.pdbx_description
1 polymer ?
#
loop_
_entity_poly.entity_id
_entity_poly.type
_entity_poly.pdbx_seq_one_letter_code
_entity_poly.pdbx_strand_id
1 'polypeptide(L)'
;MDERTYTVALLAEGVPASERIAAELRFIGALERALGAPETVADTYNAWIAASESQADEIDKHTAELAVRWPQVYQAAAQAGLRGVKGVQEAHFELRLARGA
;
A
#
# COMPACT_ATOMS: atom_id res chain seq x y z
N MET A 1 -2.69 21.94 4.06
CA MET A 1 -2.80 20.93 2.99
C MET A 1 -2.18 19.69 3.59
N ASP A 2 -2.98 18.70 3.99
CA ASP A 2 -2.45 17.51 4.67
C ASP A 2 -1.36 16.86 3.81
N GLU A 3 -0.12 16.93 4.29
CA GLU A 3 1.00 16.18 3.72
C GLU A 3 0.74 14.70 3.99
N ARG A 4 0.02 14.04 3.09
CA ARG A 4 -0.16 12.59 3.16
C ARG A 4 1.21 11.95 3.01
N THR A 5 1.63 11.18 4.01
CA THR A 5 2.91 10.46 4.05
C THR A 5 3.09 9.49 2.87
N TYR A 6 1.99 9.09 2.23
CA TYR A 6 1.99 8.33 0.98
C TYR A 6 0.75 8.62 0.14
N THR A 7 0.82 8.20 -1.12
CA THR A 7 -0.30 8.21 -2.08
C THR A 7 -0.51 6.81 -2.64
N VAL A 8 -1.74 6.56 -3.10
CA VAL A 8 -2.14 5.29 -3.72
C VAL A 8 -2.72 5.59 -5.08
N ALA A 9 -2.33 4.80 -6.08
CA ALA A 9 -2.95 4.80 -7.40
C ALA A 9 -3.43 3.40 -7.75
N LEU A 10 -4.67 3.27 -8.20
CA LEU A 10 -5.16 2.04 -8.81
C LEU A 10 -4.78 2.04 -10.30
N LEU A 11 -3.96 1.05 -10.68
CA LEU A 11 -3.64 0.75 -12.07
C LEU A 11 -4.61 -0.32 -12.57
N ALA A 12 -5.60 0.13 -13.33
CA ALA A 12 -6.61 -0.72 -13.93
C ALA A 12 -7.11 -0.12 -15.25
N GLU A 13 -7.21 -0.95 -16.30
CA GLU A 13 -7.78 -0.57 -17.59
C GLU A 13 -9.32 -0.60 -17.55
N GLY A 14 -9.96 0.32 -18.27
CA GLY A 14 -11.42 0.34 -18.40
C GLY A 14 -12.21 0.72 -17.15
N VAL A 15 -11.56 1.03 -16.03
CA VAL A 15 -12.21 1.45 -14.78
C VAL A 15 -12.46 2.96 -14.78
N PRO A 16 -13.73 3.42 -14.60
CA PRO A 16 -14.06 4.83 -14.49
C PRO A 16 -13.31 5.52 -13.33
N ALA A 17 -13.01 6.82 -13.48
CA ALA A 17 -12.28 7.57 -12.46
C ALA A 17 -12.97 7.58 -11.09
N SER A 18 -14.31 7.63 -11.04
CA SER A 18 -15.07 7.58 -9.79
C SER A 18 -14.93 6.25 -9.07
N GLU A 19 -14.96 5.13 -9.79
CA GLU A 19 -14.74 3.79 -9.23
C GLU A 19 -13.29 3.61 -8.76
N ARG A 20 -12.34 4.15 -9.54
CA ARG A 20 -10.92 4.16 -9.22
C ARG A 20 -10.65 4.87 -7.88
N ILE A 21 -11.13 6.11 -7.75
CA ILE A 21 -10.98 6.90 -6.52
C ILE A 21 -11.64 6.19 -5.33
N ALA A 22 -12.84 5.61 -5.52
CA ALA A 22 -13.52 4.89 -4.45
C ALA A 22 -12.75 3.62 -4.02
N ALA A 23 -12.12 2.91 -4.96
CA ALA A 23 -11.26 1.76 -4.69
C ALA A 23 -9.98 2.16 -3.94
N GLU A 24 -9.32 3.24 -4.36
CA GLU A 24 -8.14 3.80 -3.69
C GLU A 24 -8.44 4.20 -2.24
N LEU A 25 -9.57 4.87 -1.99
CA LEU A 25 -9.97 5.27 -0.64
C LEU A 25 -10.26 4.05 0.26
N ARG A 26 -10.90 2.99 -0.28
CA ARG A 26 -11.13 1.75 0.47
C ARG A 26 -9.82 1.04 0.78
N PHE A 27 -8.90 1.01 -0.17
CA PHE A 27 -7.57 0.43 -0.01
C PHE A 27 -6.78 1.17 1.09
N ILE A 28 -6.73 2.51 1.05
CA ILE A 28 -6.11 3.35 2.09
C ILE A 28 -6.72 3.05 3.46
N GLY A 29 -8.05 3.08 3.57
CA GLY A 29 -8.72 2.80 4.83
C GLY A 29 -8.48 1.38 5.37
N ALA A 30 -8.26 0.40 4.49
CA ALA A 30 -7.90 -0.96 4.90
C ALA A 30 -6.45 -1.04 5.41
N LEU A 31 -5.51 -0.34 4.78
CA LEU A 31 -4.12 -0.24 5.25
C LEU A 31 -4.04 0.41 6.63
N GLU A 32 -4.66 1.57 6.79
CA GLU A 32 -4.66 2.32 8.06
C GLU A 32 -5.38 1.54 9.17
N ARG A 33 -6.41 0.76 8.83
CA ARG A 33 -7.07 -0.11 9.82
C ARG A 33 -6.17 -1.26 10.29
N ALA A 34 -5.30 -1.77 9.41
CA ALA A 34 -4.44 -2.91 9.70
C ALA A 34 -3.13 -2.51 10.39
N LEU A 35 -2.54 -1.38 9.99
CA LEU A 35 -1.22 -0.92 10.44
C LEU A 35 -1.28 0.27 11.39
N GLY A 36 -2.38 1.02 11.41
CA GLY A 36 -2.56 2.21 12.23
C GLY A 36 -2.38 3.50 11.43
N ALA A 37 -1.59 4.42 11.97
CA ALA A 37 -1.46 5.76 11.42
C ALA A 37 -0.81 5.74 10.01
N PRO A 38 -1.06 6.74 9.16
CA PRO A 38 -0.48 6.83 7.82
C PRO A 38 1.06 6.73 7.80
N GLU A 39 1.72 7.23 8.84
CA GLU A 39 3.16 7.13 9.07
C GLU A 39 3.59 5.67 9.25
N THR A 40 2.84 4.90 10.04
CA THR A 40 3.12 3.47 10.24
C THR A 40 2.93 2.67 8.95
N VAL A 41 1.97 3.04 8.11
CA VAL A 41 1.81 2.45 6.77
C VAL A 41 3.04 2.74 5.90
N ALA A 42 3.48 4.01 5.87
CA ALA A 42 4.66 4.44 5.12
C ALA A 42 5.94 3.73 5.60
N ASP A 43 6.17 3.67 6.92
CA ASP A 43 7.32 2.99 7.52
C ASP A 43 7.34 1.49 7.20
N THR A 44 6.17 0.83 7.28
CA THR A 44 6.05 -0.60 6.97
C THR A 44 6.34 -0.87 5.49
N TYR A 45 5.84 -0.01 4.59
CA TYR A 45 6.12 -0.14 3.16
C TYR A 45 7.60 0.14 2.84
N ASN A 46 8.18 1.16 3.44
CA ASN A 46 9.59 1.49 3.29
C ASN A 46 10.50 0.36 3.80
N ALA A 47 10.19 -0.22 4.95
CA ALA A 47 10.89 -1.39 5.49
C ALA A 47 10.82 -2.59 4.54
N TRP A 48 9.68 -2.81 3.89
CA TRP A 48 9.52 -3.88 2.90
C TRP A 48 10.33 -3.64 1.62
N ILE A 49 10.37 -2.41 1.10
CA ILE A 49 11.22 -2.05 -0.05
C ILE A 49 12.68 -2.28 0.30
N ALA A 50 13.15 -1.71 1.42
CA ALA A 50 14.53 -1.89 1.89
C ALA A 50 14.87 -3.37 2.04
N ALA A 51 13.97 -4.16 2.64
CA ALA A 51 14.18 -5.59 2.80
C ALA A 51 14.18 -6.38 1.48
N SER A 52 13.49 -5.89 0.45
CA SER A 52 13.45 -6.52 -0.88
C SER A 52 14.68 -6.18 -1.74
N GLU A 53 15.33 -5.05 -1.44
CA GLU A 53 16.52 -4.55 -2.15
C GLU A 53 17.84 -4.92 -1.45
N SER A 54 17.82 -5.16 -0.13
CA SER A 54 19.00 -5.51 0.68
C SER A 54 19.27 -7.01 0.74
N GLN A 55 20.53 -7.37 1.05
CA GLN A 55 20.89 -8.73 1.42
C GLN A 55 20.42 -9.03 2.86
N ALA A 56 20.08 -10.29 3.14
CA ALA A 56 19.43 -10.70 4.40
C ALA A 56 20.27 -10.40 5.67
N ASP A 57 21.58 -10.24 5.53
CA ASP A 57 22.56 -9.91 6.56
C ASP A 57 22.68 -8.41 6.87
N GLU A 58 22.07 -7.54 6.05
CA GLU A 58 22.09 -6.08 6.21
C GLU A 58 20.83 -5.51 6.88
N ILE A 59 19.80 -6.34 7.11
CA ILE A 59 18.51 -5.90 7.65
C ILE A 59 18.44 -6.16 9.15
N ASP A 60 18.17 -5.12 9.94
CA ASP A 60 17.94 -5.28 11.37
C ASP A 60 16.63 -6.04 11.67
N LYS A 61 16.54 -6.63 12.87
CA LYS A 61 15.39 -7.45 13.27
C LYS A 61 14.06 -6.68 13.25
N HIS A 62 14.07 -5.40 13.59
CA HIS A 62 12.85 -4.58 13.64
C HIS A 62 12.32 -4.33 12.22
N THR A 63 13.20 -3.98 11.29
CA THR A 63 12.89 -3.80 9.86
C THR A 63 12.37 -5.10 9.24
N ALA A 64 12.97 -6.25 9.56
CA ALA A 64 12.51 -7.56 9.10
C ALA A 64 11.09 -7.90 9.61
N GLU A 65 10.78 -7.60 10.88
CA GLU A 65 9.47 -7.82 11.47
C GLU A 65 8.36 -6.96 10.84
N LEU A 66 8.69 -5.73 10.42
CA LEU A 66 7.77 -4.86 9.68
C LEU A 66 7.59 -5.34 8.24
N ALA A 67 8.70 -5.63 7.55
CA ALA A 67 8.71 -6.07 6.16
C ALA A 67 7.89 -7.34 5.93
N VAL A 68 7.92 -8.31 6.87
CA VAL A 68 7.20 -9.59 6.71
C VAL A 68 5.68 -9.42 6.71
N ARG A 69 5.16 -8.34 7.33
CA ARG A 69 3.73 -8.08 7.44
C ARG A 69 3.16 -7.45 6.17
N TRP A 70 3.99 -6.73 5.42
CA TRP A 70 3.55 -5.94 4.28
C TRP A 70 2.79 -6.77 3.22
N PRO A 71 3.29 -7.92 2.73
CA PRO A 71 2.61 -8.66 1.66
C PRO A 71 1.20 -9.10 2.07
N GLN A 72 1.01 -9.57 3.31
CA GLN A 72 -0.29 -9.99 3.80
C GLN A 72 -1.27 -8.83 3.90
N VAL A 73 -0.81 -7.71 4.46
CA VAL A 73 -1.64 -6.51 4.64
C VAL A 73 -2.02 -5.90 3.28
N TYR A 74 -1.06 -5.81 2.35
CA TYR A 74 -1.29 -5.34 0.99
C TYR A 74 -2.35 -6.17 0.29
N GLN A 75 -2.25 -7.51 0.35
CA GLN A 75 -3.22 -8.40 -0.29
C GLN A 75 -4.63 -8.24 0.29
N ALA A 76 -4.75 -8.15 1.62
CA ALA A 76 -6.04 -7.91 2.26
C ALA A 76 -6.63 -6.55 1.88
N ALA A 77 -5.81 -5.50 1.85
CA ALA A 77 -6.22 -4.17 1.42
C ALA A 77 -6.62 -4.14 -0.06
N ALA A 78 -5.89 -4.85 -0.94
CA ALA A 78 -6.18 -4.94 -2.37
C ALA A 78 -7.55 -5.59 -2.62
N GLN A 79 -7.85 -6.69 -1.91
CA GLN A 79 -9.16 -7.34 -1.96
C GLN A 79 -10.27 -6.40 -1.48
N ALA A 80 -10.04 -5.63 -0.42
CA ALA A 80 -11.01 -4.65 0.07
C ALA A 80 -11.21 -3.48 -0.91
N GLY A 81 -10.14 -2.99 -1.53
CA GLY A 81 -10.15 -1.90 -2.50
C GLY A 81 -10.89 -2.26 -3.78
N LEU A 82 -10.65 -3.47 -4.31
CA LEU A 82 -11.29 -3.98 -5.53
C LEU A 82 -12.70 -4.53 -5.30
N ARG A 83 -13.19 -4.56 -4.05
CA ARG A 83 -14.52 -5.08 -3.74
C ARG A 83 -15.59 -4.28 -4.49
N GLY A 84 -16.25 -4.95 -5.44
CA GLY A 84 -17.31 -4.37 -6.27
C GLY A 84 -16.83 -3.75 -7.58
N VAL A 85 -15.52 -3.69 -7.83
CA VAL A 85 -14.95 -3.33 -9.13
C VAL A 85 -15.07 -4.54 -10.06
N LYS A 86 -15.75 -4.40 -11.19
CA LYS A 86 -16.00 -5.49 -12.15
C LYS A 86 -15.05 -5.41 -13.34
N GLY A 87 -14.77 -6.56 -13.96
CA GLY A 87 -14.03 -6.62 -15.23
C GLY A 87 -12.53 -6.33 -15.12
N VAL A 88 -11.97 -6.29 -13.91
CA VAL A 88 -10.55 -6.06 -13.67
C VAL A 88 -9.80 -7.39 -13.66
N GLN A 89 -9.04 -7.66 -14.73
CA GLN A 89 -8.22 -8.88 -14.80
C GLN A 89 -6.75 -8.65 -14.41
N GLU A 90 -6.28 -7.40 -14.33
CA GLU A 90 -4.86 -7.08 -14.04
C GLU A 90 -4.72 -5.84 -13.13
N ALA A 91 -5.73 -5.59 -12.30
CA ALA A 91 -5.75 -4.42 -11.43
C ALA A 91 -4.84 -4.59 -10.21
N HIS A 92 -3.99 -3.60 -9.95
CA HIS A 92 -3.14 -3.55 -8.77
C HIS A 92 -3.01 -2.13 -8.23
N PHE A 93 -2.73 -2.02 -6.94
CA PHE A 93 -2.51 -0.74 -6.28
C PHE A 93 -1.02 -0.44 -6.21
N GLU A 94 -0.63 0.76 -6.63
CA GLU A 94 0.72 1.27 -6.51
C GLU A 94 0.77 2.26 -5.34
N LEU A 95 1.68 2.04 -4.40
CA LEU A 95 1.97 2.99 -3.33
C LEU A 95 3.19 3.83 -3.66
N ARG A 96 3.10 5.13 -3.41
CA ARG A 96 4.20 6.07 -3.53
C ARG A 96 4.34 6.86 -2.25
N LEU A 97 5.48 6.71 -1.58
CA LEU A 97 5.83 7.53 -0.42
C LEU A 97 5.97 8.99 -0.85
N ALA A 98 5.51 9.91 -0.02
CA ALA A 98 5.83 11.32 -0.20
C ALA A 98 7.35 11.44 -0.13
N ARG A 99 7.99 11.97 -1.18
CA ARG A 99 9.41 12.32 -1.08
C ARG A 99 9.52 13.38 0.01
N GLY A 100 10.32 13.11 1.03
CA GLY A 100 10.62 14.08 2.08
C GLY A 100 10.97 15.43 1.46
N ALA A 101 10.27 16.48 1.92
CA ALA A 101 10.63 17.86 1.64
C ALA A 101 11.96 18.22 2.32
#